data_AF-A0A1Q7IFU8-F1
#
_entry.id   AF-A0A1Q7IFU8-F1
#
_cell.length_a   1.000
_cell.length_b   1.000
_cell.length_c   1.000
_cell.angle_alpha   90.00
_cell.angle_beta   90.00
_cell.angle_gamma   90.00
#
_symmetry.space_group_name_H-M   'P 1'
#
loop_
_entity.id
_entity.type
_entity.pdbx_description
1 polymer ?
#
loop_
_entity_poly.entity_id
_entity_poly.type
_entity_poly.pdbx_seq_one_letter_code
_entity_poly.pdbx_strand_id
1 'polypeptide(L)' 'MQWSTDVRRIKAAIWCQAFRGDTSVSCPIGQVVGIRRRKGQLLALIRGWGRWYPVEDVLILVGPR' A
#
# COMPACT_ATOMS: atom_id res chain seq x y z
N MET A 1 12.37 3.96 3.96
CA MET A 1 10.94 4.23 4.21
C MET A 1 10.54 5.40 3.33
N GLN A 2 9.50 5.29 2.51
CA GLN A 2 9.11 6.36 1.58
C GLN A 2 7.58 6.43 1.47
N TRP A 3 7.02 7.62 1.69
CA TRP A 3 5.62 7.90 1.42
C TRP A 3 5.38 8.05 -0.09
N SER A 4 4.29 7.48 -0.58
CA SER A 4 3.96 7.53 -2.01
C SER A 4 2.45 7.60 -2.25
N THR A 5 2.09 8.36 -3.28
CA THR A 5 0.73 8.43 -3.84
C THR A 5 0.65 7.80 -5.23
N ASP A 6 1.78 7.31 -5.77
CA ASP A 6 1.86 6.75 -7.11
C ASP A 6 1.32 5.32 -7.13
N VAL A 7 0.16 5.14 -7.76
CA VAL A 7 -0.54 3.85 -7.82
C VAL A 7 0.32 2.74 -8.44
N ARG A 8 1.14 3.04 -9.46
CA ARG A 8 1.97 2.02 -10.11
C ARG A 8 3.08 1.56 -9.17
N ARG A 9 3.75 2.51 -8.51
CA ARG A 9 4.80 2.22 -7.52
C ARG A 9 4.26 1.43 -6.33
N ILE A 10 3.09 1.82 -5.82
CA ILE A 10 2.44 1.13 -4.70
C ILE A 10 2.03 -0.28 -5.10
N LYS A 11 1.46 -0.49 -6.30
CA LYS A 11 1.12 -1.84 -6.80
C LYS A 11 2.33 -2.74 -6.89
N ALA A 12 3.46 -2.24 -7.41
CA ALA A 12 4.70 -2.98 -7.46
C ALA A 12 5.20 -3.35 -6.04
N ALA A 13 5.11 -2.43 -5.09
CA ALA A 13 5.48 -2.69 -3.70
C ALA A 13 4.56 -3.72 -3.01
N ILE A 14 3.25 -3.67 -3.25
CA ILE A 14 2.29 -4.67 -2.76
C ILE A 14 2.61 -6.05 -3.37
N TRP A 15 3.00 -6.10 -4.64
CA TRP A 15 3.45 -7.33 -5.28
C TRP A 15 4.71 -7.87 -4.59
N CYS A 16 5.74 -7.04 -4.39
CA CYS A 16 6.93 -7.46 -3.65
C CYS A 16 6.61 -7.92 -2.22
N GLN A 17 5.69 -7.23 -1.52
CA GLN A 17 5.21 -7.64 -0.20
C GLN A 17 4.62 -9.05 -0.22
N ALA A 18 3.80 -9.39 -1.23
CA ALA A 18 3.16 -10.69 -1.32
C ALA A 18 4.10 -11.82 -1.72
N PHE A 19 5.05 -11.55 -2.63
CA PHE A 19 5.88 -12.59 -3.26
C PHE A 19 7.29 -12.71 -2.68
N ARG A 20 7.89 -11.61 -2.22
CA ARG A 20 9.28 -11.58 -1.75
C ARG A 20 9.38 -11.40 -0.23
N GLY A 21 8.39 -10.77 0.38
CA GLY A 21 8.40 -10.45 1.82
C GLY A 21 9.43 -9.38 2.23
N ASP A 22 10.23 -8.86 1.29
CA ASP A 22 11.26 -7.84 1.51
C ASP A 22 10.71 -6.40 1.46
N THR A 23 9.40 -6.26 1.20
CA THR A 23 8.72 -4.99 1.11
C THR A 23 7.46 -5.03 1.96
N SER A 24 7.14 -3.95 2.66
CA SER A 24 5.88 -3.77 3.38
C SER A 24 5.25 -2.45 2.99
N VAL A 25 3.94 -2.48 2.72
CA VAL A 25 3.14 -1.31 2.39
C VAL A 25 2.14 -1.10 3.52
N SER A 26 2.15 0.08 4.09
CA SER A 26 1.32 0.42 5.25
C SER A 26 0.73 1.81 5.11
N CYS A 27 -0.35 2.06 5.83
CA CYS A 27 -0.91 3.37 6.08
C CYS A 27 -1.02 3.53 7.61
N PRO A 28 -1.32 4.73 8.14
CA PRO A 28 -1.48 4.93 9.59
C PRO A 28 -2.48 3.97 10.25
N ILE A 29 -3.42 3.43 9.48
CA ILE A 29 -4.46 2.51 9.97
C ILE A 29 -3.99 1.05 9.98
N GLY A 30 -3.04 0.66 9.12
CA GLY A 30 -2.56 -0.72 9.06
C GLY A 30 -1.90 -1.12 7.74
N GLN A 31 -1.61 -2.42 7.60
CA GLN A 31 -0.97 -2.98 6.40
C GLN A 31 -1.92 -2.94 5.20
N VAL A 32 -1.41 -2.42 4.08
CA VAL A 32 -2.12 -2.29 2.82
C VAL A 32 -1.82 -3.50 1.94
N VAL A 33 -2.88 -4.13 1.42
CA VAL A 33 -2.81 -5.30 0.51
C VAL A 33 -3.38 -5.01 -0.87
N GLY A 34 -3.93 -3.81 -1.07
CA GLY A 34 -4.46 -3.38 -2.36
C GLY A 34 -4.53 -1.86 -2.43
N ILE A 35 -4.39 -1.31 -3.63
CA ILE A 35 -4.49 0.13 -3.89
C ILE A 35 -5.28 0.39 -5.17
N ARG A 36 -6.08 1.46 -5.18
CA ARG A 36 -6.73 1.98 -6.40
C ARG A 36 -6.93 3.48 -6.32
N ARG A 37 -7.11 4.14 -7.47
CA ARG A 37 -7.57 5.53 -7.55
C ARG A 37 -9.00 5.57 -8.03
N ARG A 38 -9.84 6.39 -7.37
CA ARG A 38 -11.22 6.66 -7.80
C ARG A 38 -11.54 8.13 -7.56
N LYS A 39 -12.02 8.84 -8.60
CA LYS A 39 -12.35 10.27 -8.54
C LYS A 39 -11.24 11.14 -7.90
N GLY A 40 -9.98 10.90 -8.29
CA GLY A 40 -8.82 11.63 -7.75
C GLY A 40 -8.33 11.16 -6.38
N GLN A 41 -9.13 10.41 -5.62
CA GLN A 41 -8.76 9.91 -4.29
C GLN A 41 -8.06 8.55 -4.36
N LEU A 42 -7.04 8.38 -3.52
CA LEU A 42 -6.35 7.12 -3.31
C LEU A 42 -7.13 6.28 -2.29
N LEU A 43 -7.37 5.01 -2.62
CA LEU A 43 -8.11 4.08 -1.78
C LEU A 43 -7.25 2.85 -1.50
N ALA A 44 -7.06 2.53 -0.23
CA ALA A 44 -6.32 1.36 0.23
C ALA A 44 -7.26 0.26 0.72
N LEU A 45 -6.92 -0.99 0.41
CA LEU A 45 -7.53 -2.18 1.01
C LEU A 45 -6.64 -2.60 2.17
N ILE A 46 -7.15 -2.50 3.39
CA ILE A 46 -6.42 -2.84 4.61
C ILE A 46 -6.59 -4.33 4.88
N ARG A 47 -5.50 -5.01 5.22
CA ARG A 47 -5.50 -6.45 5.51
C ARG A 47 -6.51 -6.78 6.60
N GLY A 48 -7.45 -7.69 6.31
CA GLY A 48 -8.47 -8.15 7.27
C GLY A 48 -9.71 -7.28 7.40
N TRP A 49 -9.78 -6.11 6.74
CA TRP A 49 -10.91 -5.17 6.90
C TRP A 49 -12.00 -5.33 5.82
N GLY A 50 -11.71 -5.99 4.70
CA GLY A 50 -12.69 -6.30 3.64
C GLY A 50 -13.26 -5.09 2.87
N ARG A 51 -12.85 -3.86 3.19
CA ARG A 51 -13.33 -2.62 2.56
C ARG A 51 -12.18 -1.71 2.12
N TRP A 52 -12.46 -0.88 1.12
CA TRP A 52 -11.56 0.18 0.65
C TRP A 52 -11.73 1.46 1.47
N TYR A 53 -10.61 2.01 1.94
CA TYR A 53 -10.57 3.24 2.75
C TYR A 53 -9.80 4.35 2.03
N PRO A 54 -10.28 5.60 2.09
CA PRO A 54 -9.52 6.74 1.61
C PRO A 54 -8.25 6.92 2.43
N VAL A 55 -7.14 7.14 1.72
CA VAL A 55 -5.84 7.46 2.30
C VAL A 55 -5.24 8.60 1.49
N GLU A 56 -4.44 9.45 2.13
CA GLU A 56 -3.71 10.52 1.44
C GLU A 56 -2.52 9.93 0.69
N ASP A 57 -1.76 9.08 1.38
CA ASP A 57 -0.61 8.36 0.89
C ASP A 57 -0.46 7.00 1.59
N VAL A 58 0.54 6.23 1.15
CA VAL A 58 0.96 5.01 1.83
C VAL A 58 2.47 5.00 2.03
N LEU A 59 2.90 4.39 3.11
CA LEU A 59 4.28 4.17 3.47
C LEU A 59 4.78 2.87 2.86
N ILE A 60 5.80 2.97 2.00
CA ILE A 60 6.53 1.82 1.47
C ILE A 60 7.82 1.65 2.29
N LEU A 61 7.94 0.49 2.91
CA LEU A 61 9.07 0.03 3.68
C LEU A 61 9.78 -1.06 2.88
N VAL A 62 11.09 -0.94 2.69
CA VAL A 62 11.91 -1.99 2.09
C VAL A 62 12.79 -2.51 3.23
N GLY A 63 12.65 -3.80 3.56
CA GLY A 63 13.43 -4.46 4.59
C GLY A 63 14.79 -4.93 4.04
N PRO A 64 15.79 -5.13 4.92
CA PRO A 64 16.99 -5.88 4.56
C PRO A 64 16.58 -7.33 4.28
N ARG A 65 17.08 -7.89 3.19
CA ARG A 65 16.87 -9.31 2.85
C ARG A 65 17.61 -10.22 3.81
#